data_AF-A0A1F5U3G0-F1
#
_entry.id   AF-A0A1F5U3G0-F1
#
_cell.length_a   1.000
_cell.length_b   1.000
_cell.length_c   1.000
_cell.angle_alpha   90.00
_cell.angle_beta   90.00
_cell.angle_gamma   90.00
#
_symmetry.space_group_name_H-M   'P 1'
#
loop_
_entity.id
_entity.type
_entity.pdbx_description
1 polymer ?
#
loop_
_entity_poly.entity_id
_entity_poly.type
_entity_poly.pdbx_seq_one_letter_code
_entity_poly.pdbx_strand_id
1 'polypeptide(L)'
;MTPPYGVVNCWQQLPGFPYRGGMVFLTGSIAYGLRMVYDWMFGIKPRLNGLVIDPCIPKTFKKLESEFKWLDGRVHLTIRNPNKSECNVKTMTVDGKQVSSTTIDPFSRRKLFAAPDALLKTKGTHEIVVTL
;
A
#
# COMPACT_ATOMS: atom_id res chain seq x y z
N MET A 1 4.91 -31.32 -7.66
CA MET A 1 3.96 -30.70 -6.73
C MET A 1 4.39 -29.25 -6.51
N THR A 2 3.51 -28.26 -6.70
CA THR A 2 3.85 -26.84 -6.48
C THR A 2 3.74 -26.53 -4.99
N PRO A 3 4.75 -25.91 -4.34
CA PRO A 3 4.62 -25.52 -2.93
C PRO A 3 3.56 -24.41 -2.80
N PRO A 4 2.61 -24.51 -1.85
CA PRO A 4 1.47 -23.58 -1.75
C PRO A 4 1.85 -22.16 -1.32
N TYR A 5 3.04 -21.96 -0.76
CA TYR A 5 3.59 -20.65 -0.38
C TYR A 5 4.54 -20.07 -1.44
N GLY A 6 4.85 -20.83 -2.49
CA GLY A 6 5.75 -20.39 -3.55
C GLY A 6 5.00 -19.65 -4.64
N VAL A 7 5.36 -18.40 -4.88
CA VAL A 7 4.92 -17.70 -6.10
C VAL A 7 5.61 -18.34 -7.30
N VAL A 8 4.82 -18.59 -8.34
CA VAL A 8 5.27 -19.24 -9.58
C VAL A 8 5.36 -18.22 -10.70
N ASN A 9 6.24 -18.47 -11.66
CA ASN A 9 6.32 -17.65 -12.86
C ASN A 9 5.11 -17.87 -13.77
N CYS A 10 4.65 -19.12 -13.87
CA CYS A 10 3.52 -19.50 -14.71
C CYS A 10 2.76 -20.70 -14.14
N TRP A 11 1.48 -20.79 -14.53
CA TRP A 11 0.66 -21.98 -14.39
C TRP A 11 0.52 -22.64 -15.75
N GLN A 12 0.86 -23.93 -15.82
CA GLN A 12 0.82 -24.70 -17.06
C GLN A 12 -0.60 -25.21 -17.32
N GLN A 13 -1.04 -25.09 -18.57
CA GLN A 13 -2.30 -25.66 -19.05
C GLN A 13 -1.99 -26.73 -20.11
N LEU A 14 -1.39 -27.83 -19.66
CA LEU A 14 -1.01 -28.96 -20.52
C LEU A 14 -2.07 -30.08 -20.45
N PRO A 15 -2.41 -30.74 -21.57
CA PRO A 15 -3.24 -31.95 -21.54
C PRO A 15 -2.66 -33.00 -20.59
N GLY A 16 -3.47 -33.50 -19.65
CA GLY A 16 -3.07 -34.49 -18.64
C GLY A 16 -2.44 -33.93 -17.36
N PHE A 17 -1.92 -32.69 -17.36
CA PHE A 17 -1.31 -32.06 -16.18
C PHE A 17 -1.70 -30.57 -16.05
N PRO A 18 -2.99 -30.24 -15.92
CA PRO A 18 -3.42 -28.85 -15.73
C PRO A 18 -2.97 -28.31 -14.36
N TYR A 19 -2.78 -26.99 -14.29
CA TYR A 19 -2.49 -26.25 -13.06
C TYR A 19 -1.16 -26.60 -12.38
N ARG A 20 -0.18 -27.12 -13.13
CA ARG A 20 1.18 -27.29 -12.61
C ARG A 20 1.90 -25.95 -12.59
N GLY A 21 2.46 -25.59 -11.45
CA GLY A 21 3.26 -24.37 -11.29
C GLY A 21 4.68 -24.57 -11.82
N GLY A 22 5.18 -23.64 -12.63
CA GLY A 22 6.52 -23.65 -13.20
C GLY A 22 7.41 -22.55 -12.61
N MET A 23 8.72 -22.83 -12.54
CA MET A 23 9.76 -21.84 -12.18
C MET A 23 9.43 -21.10 -10.86
N VAL A 24 9.27 -21.87 -9.79
CA VAL A 24 8.88 -21.37 -8.46
C VAL A 24 10.02 -20.55 -7.84
N PHE A 25 9.68 -19.55 -7.02
CA PHE A 25 10.58 -18.67 -6.25
C PHE A 25 11.35 -17.64 -7.09
N LEU A 26 12.15 -18.06 -8.07
CA LEU A 26 13.02 -17.15 -8.81
C LEU A 26 12.27 -16.44 -9.95
N THR A 27 11.31 -15.59 -9.58
CA THR A 27 10.47 -14.85 -10.52
C THR A 27 10.22 -13.41 -10.04
N GLY A 28 10.17 -12.48 -11.00
CA GLY A 28 9.78 -11.08 -10.76
C GLY A 28 8.34 -10.92 -10.24
N SER A 29 7.49 -11.95 -10.39
CA SER A 29 6.14 -11.98 -9.83
C SER A 29 6.11 -11.75 -8.31
N ILE A 30 7.15 -12.15 -7.58
CA ILE A 30 7.27 -11.88 -6.13
C ILE A 30 7.41 -10.38 -5.87
N ALA A 31 8.37 -9.74 -6.55
CA ALA A 31 8.65 -8.32 -6.37
C ALA A 31 7.43 -7.47 -6.78
N TYR A 32 6.79 -7.82 -7.90
CA TYR A 32 5.58 -7.14 -8.36
C TYR A 32 4.40 -7.37 -7.41
N GLY A 33 4.21 -8.61 -6.94
CA GLY A 33 3.19 -8.98 -5.95
C GLY A 33 3.32 -8.19 -4.65
N LEU A 34 4.53 -8.09 -4.10
CA LEU A 34 4.80 -7.29 -2.91
C LEU A 34 4.48 -5.80 -3.16
N ARG A 35 4.88 -5.27 -4.33
CA ARG A 35 4.57 -3.90 -4.73
C ARG A 35 3.08 -3.63 -4.87
N MET A 36 2.30 -4.55 -5.44
CA MET A 36 0.83 -4.47 -5.47
C MET A 36 0.24 -4.26 -4.07
N VAL A 37 0.80 -4.90 -3.05
CA VAL A 37 0.35 -4.74 -1.67
C VAL A 37 0.71 -3.36 -1.12
N TYR A 38 1.99 -2.97 -1.07
CA TYR A 38 2.38 -1.73 -0.39
C TYR A 38 2.05 -0.46 -1.19
N ASP A 39 2.28 -0.44 -2.50
CA ASP A 39 2.21 0.77 -3.35
C ASP A 39 0.77 1.06 -3.81
N TRP A 40 -0.02 0.01 -4.06
CA TRP A 40 -1.37 0.14 -4.62
C TRP A 40 -2.48 -0.20 -3.63
N MET A 41 -2.39 -1.31 -2.88
CA MET A 41 -3.45 -1.69 -1.93
C MET A 41 -3.42 -0.78 -0.69
N PHE A 42 -2.27 -0.67 -0.02
CA PHE A 42 -2.07 0.28 1.07
C PHE A 42 -1.85 1.72 0.57
N GLY A 43 -1.44 1.88 -0.69
CA GLY A 43 -1.29 3.20 -1.30
C GLY A 43 -0.07 3.99 -0.80
N ILE A 44 0.93 3.33 -0.23
CA ILE A 44 2.12 3.95 0.34
C ILE A 44 3.05 4.36 -0.79
N LYS A 45 3.00 5.65 -1.16
CA LYS A 45 3.68 6.21 -2.33
C LYS A 45 4.72 7.24 -1.88
N PRO A 46 6.00 6.83 -1.78
CA PRO A 46 7.12 7.73 -1.54
C PRO A 46 7.18 8.83 -2.61
N ARG A 47 7.26 10.10 -2.22
CA ARG A 47 7.51 11.24 -3.10
C ARG A 47 8.71 12.03 -2.58
N LEU A 48 9.28 12.88 -3.44
CA LEU A 48 10.48 13.67 -3.11
C LEU A 48 10.29 14.61 -1.90
N ASN A 49 9.06 15.07 -1.65
CA ASN A 49 8.75 16.08 -0.64
C ASN A 49 7.85 15.53 0.49
N GLY A 50 7.63 14.22 0.54
CA GLY A 50 6.67 13.64 1.47
C GLY A 50 6.22 12.22 1.12
N LEU A 51 5.29 11.74 1.91
CA LEU A 51 4.67 10.44 1.76
C LEU A 51 3.20 10.61 1.35
N VAL A 52 2.84 10.10 0.18
CA VAL A 52 1.45 10.06 -0.27
C VAL A 52 0.82 8.76 0.21
N ILE A 53 -0.40 8.85 0.76
CA ILE A 53 -1.20 7.70 1.14
C ILE A 53 -2.51 7.72 0.34
N ASP A 54 -2.64 6.78 -0.60
CA ASP A 54 -3.79 6.63 -1.51
C ASP A 54 -4.21 5.15 -1.58
N PRO A 55 -4.76 4.59 -0.49
CA PRO A 55 -5.14 3.19 -0.45
C PRO A 55 -6.32 2.93 -1.39
N CYS A 56 -6.29 1.77 -2.04
CA CYS A 56 -7.46 1.21 -2.67
C CYS A 56 -7.66 -0.24 -2.26
N ILE A 57 -8.74 -0.49 -1.51
CA ILE A 57 -9.00 -1.75 -0.81
C ILE A 57 -10.39 -2.28 -1.15
N PRO A 58 -10.65 -3.58 -1.01
CA PRO A 58 -11.99 -4.13 -1.14
C PRO A 58 -12.98 -3.53 -0.13
N LYS A 59 -14.23 -3.33 -0.54
CA LYS A 59 -15.34 -2.82 0.32
C LYS A 59 -15.58 -3.61 1.61
N THR A 60 -15.14 -4.87 1.63
CA THR A 60 -15.28 -5.76 2.78
C THR A 60 -14.31 -5.43 3.92
N PHE A 61 -13.20 -4.75 3.62
CA PHE A 61 -12.17 -4.45 4.60
C PHE A 61 -12.53 -3.18 5.37
N LYS A 62 -12.84 -3.33 6.66
CA LYS A 62 -13.21 -2.22 7.56
C LYS A 62 -12.01 -1.46 8.12
N LYS A 63 -10.91 -2.16 8.35
CA LYS A 63 -9.69 -1.64 8.96
C LYS A 63 -8.48 -2.40 8.42
N LEU A 64 -7.41 -1.70 8.08
CA LEU A 64 -6.09 -2.27 7.80
C LEU A 64 -5.03 -1.54 8.60
N GLU A 65 -3.96 -2.26 8.92
CA GLU A 65 -2.80 -1.72 9.62
C GLU A 65 -1.52 -2.15 8.90
N SER A 66 -0.53 -1.28 8.86
CA SER A 66 0.81 -1.57 8.37
C SER A 66 1.85 -0.82 9.19
N GLU A 67 2.99 -1.45 9.44
CA GLU A 67 4.17 -0.81 10.00
C GLU A 67 5.28 -0.84 8.96
N PHE A 68 5.93 0.31 8.74
CA PHE A 68 7.10 0.39 7.86
C PHE A 68 8.06 1.48 8.33
N LYS A 69 9.29 1.41 7.85
CA LYS A 69 10.29 2.44 8.10
C LYS A 69 10.20 3.51 7.02
N TRP A 70 10.21 4.77 7.44
CA TRP A 70 10.33 5.93 6.55
C TRP A 70 11.55 6.74 6.98
N LEU A 71 12.59 6.72 6.16
CA LEU A 71 13.91 7.29 6.51
C LEU A 71 14.38 6.73 7.87
N ASP A 72 14.64 7.60 8.86
CA ASP A 72 15.07 7.24 10.21
C ASP A 72 13.90 7.00 11.20
N GLY A 73 12.66 7.13 10.74
CA GLY A 73 11.44 6.98 11.55
C GLY A 73 10.70 5.66 11.31
N ARG A 74 9.83 5.28 12.25
CA ARG A 74 8.85 4.20 12.08
C ARG A 74 7.47 4.79 11.90
N VAL A 75 6.68 4.24 10.99
CA VAL A 75 5.32 4.69 10.70
C VAL A 75 4.36 3.54 10.96
N HIS A 76 3.39 3.76 11.86
CA HIS A 76 2.21 2.92 11.99
C HIS A 76 1.06 3.56 11.21
N LEU A 77 0.71 2.93 10.09
CA LEU A 77 -0.38 3.34 9.23
C LEU A 77 -1.64 2.55 9.59
N THR A 78 -2.72 3.27 9.92
CA THR A 78 -4.06 2.71 10.10
C THR A 78 -4.99 3.26 9.04
N ILE A 79 -5.60 2.38 8.24
CA ILE A 79 -6.63 2.74 7.26
C ILE A 79 -7.99 2.31 7.81
N ARG A 80 -8.94 3.24 7.88
CA ARG A 80 -10.32 3.02 8.33
C ARG A 80 -11.28 3.22 7.15
N ASN A 81 -12.19 2.27 6.96
CA ASN A 81 -13.17 2.29 5.88
C ASN A 81 -14.61 2.13 6.42
N PRO A 82 -15.14 3.14 7.14
CA PRO A 82 -16.50 3.08 7.67
C PRO A 82 -17.55 3.06 6.56
N ASN A 83 -17.25 3.69 5.42
CA ASN A 83 -18.18 3.89 4.32
C ASN A 83 -18.18 2.77 3.27
N LYS A 84 -17.35 1.73 3.45
CA LYS A 84 -17.12 0.67 2.46
C LYS A 84 -16.75 1.24 1.07
N SER A 85 -15.96 2.32 1.06
CA SER A 85 -15.39 2.89 -0.16
C SER A 85 -14.21 2.05 -0.62
N GLU A 86 -13.99 1.96 -1.93
CA GLU A 86 -12.86 1.19 -2.47
C GLU A 86 -11.60 2.04 -2.49
N CYS A 87 -11.69 3.27 -2.99
CA CYS A 87 -10.59 4.20 -2.98
C CYS A 87 -11.07 5.60 -2.52
N ASN A 88 -10.17 6.58 -2.58
CA ASN A 88 -10.35 7.99 -2.21
C ASN A 88 -10.34 8.24 -0.69
N VAL A 89 -9.28 8.91 -0.26
CA VAL A 89 -9.12 9.37 1.12
C VAL A 89 -9.99 10.58 1.35
N LYS A 90 -10.73 10.60 2.47
CA LYS A 90 -11.48 11.76 2.95
C LYS A 90 -10.67 12.59 3.92
N THR A 91 -10.01 11.92 4.87
CA THR A 91 -9.21 12.57 5.91
C THR A 91 -7.94 11.80 6.21
N MET A 92 -6.90 12.54 6.59
CA MET A 92 -5.63 12.00 7.04
C MET A 92 -5.15 12.77 8.27
N THR A 93 -4.70 12.06 9.28
CA THR A 93 -4.06 12.62 10.47
C THR A 93 -2.68 12.01 10.66
N VAL A 94 -1.72 12.84 11.08
CA VAL A 94 -0.36 12.43 11.44
C VAL A 94 -0.13 12.85 12.89
N ASP A 95 0.15 11.91 13.78
CA ASP A 95 0.35 12.12 15.23
C ASP A 95 -0.80 12.93 15.86
N GLY A 96 -2.04 12.58 15.49
CA GLY A 96 -3.26 13.25 15.94
C GLY A 96 -3.54 14.61 15.28
N LYS A 97 -2.62 15.17 14.48
CA LYS A 97 -2.81 16.44 13.76
C LYS A 97 -3.40 16.20 12.38
N GLN A 98 -4.47 16.92 12.05
CA GLN A 98 -5.09 16.83 10.73
C GLN A 98 -4.19 17.45 9.66
N VAL A 99 -3.96 16.69 8.58
CA VAL A 99 -3.11 17.12 7.48
C VAL A 99 -3.99 17.44 6.27
N SER A 100 -3.92 18.69 5.82
CA SER A 100 -4.64 19.20 4.64
C SER A 100 -3.75 19.33 3.40
N SER A 101 -2.46 19.01 3.52
CA SER A 101 -1.55 19.02 2.37
C SER A 101 -1.97 17.96 1.37
N THR A 102 -2.15 18.41 0.14
CA THR A 102 -2.56 17.58 -0.97
C THR A 102 -1.66 17.80 -2.15
N THR A 103 -1.49 16.77 -2.95
CA THR A 103 -0.75 16.79 -4.20
C THR A 103 -1.66 16.28 -5.32
N ILE A 104 -1.36 16.67 -6.55
CA ILE A 104 -2.11 16.22 -7.72
C ILE A 104 -1.31 15.10 -8.36
N ASP A 105 -1.94 13.94 -8.53
CA ASP A 105 -1.32 12.85 -9.26
C ASP A 105 -1.17 13.24 -10.75
N PRO A 106 0.04 13.17 -11.33
CA PRO A 106 0.28 13.68 -12.69
C PRO A 106 -0.45 12.89 -13.78
N PHE A 107 -0.83 11.64 -13.49
CA PHE A 107 -1.49 10.77 -14.46
C PHE A 107 -3.01 10.79 -14.30
N SER A 108 -3.51 10.56 -13.09
CA SER A 108 -4.95 10.48 -12.81
C SER A 108 -5.60 11.84 -12.53
N ARG A 109 -4.81 12.90 -12.36
CA ARG A 109 -5.23 14.25 -11.92
C ARG A 109 -6.06 14.27 -10.63
N ARG A 110 -6.05 13.17 -9.87
CA ARG A 110 -6.75 13.08 -8.59
C ARG A 110 -5.98 13.86 -7.52
N LYS A 111 -6.74 14.47 -6.61
CA LYS A 111 -6.20 15.12 -5.42
C LYS A 111 -5.88 14.04 -4.39
N LEU A 112 -4.61 13.90 -4.02
CA LEU A 112 -4.12 12.92 -3.08
C LEU A 112 -3.64 13.60 -1.80
N PHE A 113 -3.84 12.96 -0.65
CA PHE A 113 -3.30 13.43 0.61
C PHE A 113 -1.81 13.07 0.72
N ALA A 114 -1.00 14.06 1.12
CA ALA A 114 0.44 13.91 1.25
C ALA A 114 0.89 14.36 2.63
N ALA A 115 1.53 13.48 3.39
CA ALA A 115 2.20 13.83 4.63
C ALA A 115 3.58 14.45 4.28
N PRO A 116 3.82 15.74 4.58
CA PRO A 116 5.09 16.39 4.28
C PRO A 116 6.22 15.76 5.09
N ASP A 117 7.41 15.65 4.51
CA ASP A 117 8.56 15.06 5.21
C ASP A 117 8.92 15.83 6.50
N ALA A 118 8.63 17.13 6.57
CA ALA A 118 8.87 17.91 7.77
C ALA A 118 8.15 17.34 9.02
N LEU A 119 7.01 16.67 8.85
CA LEU A 119 6.28 16.01 9.93
C LEU A 119 6.82 14.61 10.27
N LEU A 120 7.51 13.96 9.33
CA LEU A 120 7.96 12.57 9.43
C LEU A 120 9.48 12.42 9.62
N LYS A 121 10.24 13.52 9.60
CA LYS A 121 11.71 13.53 9.70
C LYS A 121 12.25 13.37 11.12
N THR A 122 11.41 13.47 12.14
CA THR A 122 11.88 13.32 13.53
C THR A 122 12.13 11.85 13.85
N LYS A 123 13.27 11.54 14.50
CA LYS A 123 13.54 10.20 15.01
C LYS A 123 12.45 9.82 16.01
N GLY A 124 11.64 8.83 15.65
CA GLY A 124 10.52 8.42 16.47
C GLY A 124 9.54 7.51 15.73
N THR A 125 8.46 7.22 16.44
CA THR A 125 7.32 6.46 15.93
C THR A 125 6.22 7.46 15.59
N HIS A 126 5.77 7.43 14.35
CA HIS A 126 4.71 8.27 13.81
C HIS A 126 3.44 7.45 13.59
N GLU A 127 2.29 7.99 14.00
CA GLU A 127 0.98 7.38 13.78
C GLU A 127 0.29 8.12 12.63
N ILE A 128 0.01 7.39 11.54
CA ILE A 128 -0.78 7.92 10.42
C ILE A 128 -2.13 7.21 10.41
N VAL A 129 -3.21 7.97 10.53
CA VAL A 129 -4.57 7.45 10.41
C VAL A 129 -5.24 8.04 9.19
N VAL A 130 -5.74 7.18 8.32
CA VAL A 130 -6.41 7.53 7.07
C VAL A 130 -7.83 7.01 7.10
N THR A 131 -8.79 7.84 6.70
CA THR A 131 -10.20 7.43 6.60
C THR A 131 -10.69 7.59 5.16
N LEU A 132 -11.35 6.54 4.66
CA LEU A 132 -12.03 6.47 3.36
C LEU A 132 -13.52 6.86 3.43
#